data_AF-A0A7W0L5Z5-F1
#
_entry.id   AF-A0A7W0L5Z5-F1
#
_cell.length_a   1.000
_cell.length_b   1.000
_cell.length_c   1.000
_cell.angle_alpha   90.00
_cell.angle_beta   90.00
_cell.angle_gamma   90.00
#
_symmetry.space_group_name_H-M   'P 1'
#
loop_
_entity.id
_entity.type
_entity.pdbx_description
1 polymer ?
#
loop_
_entity_poly.entity_id
_entity_poly.type
_entity_poly.pdbx_seq_one_letter_code
_entity_poly.pdbx_strand_id
1 'polypeptide(L)'
;MTATLAAPAPYPAQARAVADRGSVSAARTALSQALDRATWSQPDRDLLDEVRELVALRAQVNALLLDAIAEVDVRGLANRRGCSSTRAWLRSAHRIAPHEAAKLVSTAKALRSELPSVAAALGA
;
A
#
# COMPACT_ATOMS: atom_id res chain seq x y z
N MET A 1 31.95 -8.19 -31.61
CA MET A 1 30.97 -7.09 -31.46
C MET A 1 29.99 -7.50 -30.36
N THR A 2 30.30 -7.17 -29.12
CA THR A 2 29.43 -7.44 -27.95
C THR A 2 28.69 -6.16 -27.61
N ALA A 3 27.38 -6.12 -27.87
CA ALA A 3 26.52 -5.02 -27.47
C ALA A 3 26.29 -5.10 -25.97
N THR A 4 27.00 -4.25 -25.21
CA THR A 4 26.67 -3.94 -23.82
C THR A 4 25.33 -3.22 -23.81
N LEU A 5 24.25 -3.92 -23.46
CA LEU A 5 22.98 -3.27 -23.12
C LEU A 5 23.20 -2.44 -21.85
N ALA A 6 23.28 -1.13 -22.03
CA ALA A 6 23.21 -0.18 -20.94
C ALA A 6 21.89 -0.42 -20.18
N ALA A 7 21.98 -0.61 -18.87
CA ALA A 7 20.82 -0.67 -18.00
C ALA A 7 19.93 0.56 -18.25
N PRO A 8 18.60 0.40 -18.39
CA PRO A 8 17.72 1.54 -18.57
C PRO A 8 17.91 2.51 -17.39
N ALA A 9 18.01 3.81 -17.71
CA ALA A 9 18.06 4.87 -16.72
C ALA A 9 16.99 4.62 -15.64
N PRO A 10 17.28 4.85 -14.34
CA PRO A 10 16.30 4.66 -13.29
C PRO A 10 15.03 5.41 -13.69
N TYR A 11 13.94 4.66 -13.89
CA TYR A 11 12.62 5.24 -14.14
C TYR A 11 12.43 6.32 -13.07
N PRO A 12 12.08 7.57 -13.44
CA PRO A 12 11.83 8.59 -12.45
C PRO A 12 10.80 8.00 -11.50
N ALA A 13 11.18 7.85 -10.23
CA ALA A 13 10.29 7.39 -9.18
C ALA A 13 9.03 8.23 -9.33
N GLN A 14 7.95 7.63 -9.84
CA GLN A 14 6.73 8.37 -10.08
C GLN A 14 6.36 8.90 -8.70
N ALA A 15 6.46 10.22 -8.54
CA ALA A 15 6.08 10.89 -7.32
C ALA A 15 4.57 10.66 -7.20
N ARG A 16 4.18 9.54 -6.59
CA ARG A 16 2.79 9.29 -6.27
C ARG A 16 2.36 10.43 -5.38
N ALA A 17 1.37 11.18 -5.84
CA ALA A 17 0.68 12.11 -4.97
C ALA A 17 0.19 11.28 -3.79
N VAL A 18 0.65 11.64 -2.58
CA VAL A 18 0.11 11.05 -1.35
C VAL A 18 -1.40 11.20 -1.44
N ALA A 19 -2.14 10.09 -1.34
CA ALA A 19 -3.59 10.16 -1.37
C ALA A 19 -4.07 11.17 -0.32
N ASP A 20 -4.77 12.20 -0.78
CA ASP A 20 -5.42 13.16 0.10
C ASP A 20 -6.45 12.41 0.98
N ARG A 21 -6.64 12.90 2.21
CA ARG A 21 -7.63 12.41 3.16
C ARG A 21 -9.04 12.33 2.54
N GLY A 22 -9.39 13.26 1.65
CA GLY A 22 -10.64 13.27 0.92
C GLY A 22 -10.81 12.01 0.05
N SER A 23 -9.81 11.68 -0.77
CA SER A 23 -9.81 10.47 -1.61
C SER A 23 -9.92 9.18 -0.80
N VAL A 24 -9.19 9.08 0.33
CA VAL A 24 -9.29 7.91 1.23
C VAL A 24 -10.69 7.78 1.83
N SER A 25 -11.32 8.90 2.20
CA SER A 25 -12.69 8.88 2.71
C SER A 25 -13.70 8.45 1.65
N ALA A 26 -13.56 8.92 0.41
CA ALA A 26 -14.44 8.53 -0.69
C ALA A 26 -14.33 7.02 -1.00
N ALA A 27 -13.10 6.49 -1.05
CA ALA A 27 -12.87 5.05 -1.24
C ALA A 27 -13.51 4.21 -0.13
N ARG A 28 -13.42 4.66 1.14
CA ARG A 28 -14.07 3.99 2.27
C ARG A 28 -15.58 3.98 2.13
N THR A 29 -16.20 5.09 1.70
CA THR A 29 -17.64 5.16 1.47
C THR A 29 -18.09 4.19 0.36
N ALA A 30 -17.36 4.14 -0.75
CA ALA A 30 -17.67 3.22 -1.84
C ALA A 30 -17.57 1.73 -1.39
N LEU A 31 -16.55 1.40 -0.61
CA LEU A 31 -16.40 0.06 -0.03
C LEU A 31 -17.54 -0.30 0.92
N SER A 32 -17.97 0.62 1.79
CA SER A 32 -19.13 0.39 2.67
C SER A 32 -20.39 0.09 1.87
N GLN A 33 -20.66 0.84 0.81
CA GLN A 33 -21.81 0.60 -0.08
C GLN A 33 -21.73 -0.76 -0.79
N ALA A 34 -20.53 -1.23 -1.14
CA ALA A 34 -20.33 -2.54 -1.75
C ALA A 34 -20.58 -3.69 -0.76
N LEU A 35 -20.16 -3.52 0.50
CA LEU A 35 -20.38 -4.51 1.56
C LEU A 35 -21.87 -4.70 1.92
N ASP A 36 -22.70 -3.68 1.69
CA ASP A 36 -24.14 -3.75 1.92
C ASP A 36 -24.89 -4.56 0.84
N ARG A 37 -24.21 -4.99 -0.24
CA ARG A 37 -24.82 -5.84 -1.28
C ARG A 37 -24.74 -7.32 -0.92
N ALA A 38 -25.84 -8.03 -1.18
CA ALA A 38 -25.94 -9.48 -0.99
C ALA A 38 -25.13 -10.26 -2.04
N THR A 39 -24.03 -10.89 -1.60
CA THR A 39 -23.12 -11.69 -2.45
C THR A 39 -23.73 -13.04 -2.90
N TRP A 40 -24.76 -13.53 -2.21
CA TRP A 40 -25.30 -14.89 -2.40
C TRP A 40 -26.11 -15.11 -3.69
N SER A 41 -26.35 -14.06 -4.48
CA SER A 41 -27.13 -14.13 -5.72
C SER A 41 -26.28 -13.94 -6.99
N GLN A 42 -24.94 -13.93 -6.88
CA GLN A 42 -24.06 -13.79 -8.05
C GLN A 42 -23.78 -15.13 -8.75
N PRO A 43 -23.80 -15.19 -10.10
CA PRO A 43 -23.30 -16.32 -10.88
C PRO A 43 -21.81 -16.61 -10.61
N ASP A 44 -21.40 -17.88 -10.66
CA ASP A 44 -20.01 -18.31 -10.35
C ASP A 44 -18.92 -17.56 -11.12
N ARG A 45 -19.14 -17.27 -12.40
CA ARG A 45 -18.18 -16.54 -13.24
C ARG A 45 -18.01 -15.09 -12.76
N ASP A 46 -19.10 -14.48 -12.29
CA ASP A 46 -19.12 -13.10 -11.82
C ASP A 46 -18.39 -13.01 -10.46
N LEU A 47 -18.37 -14.09 -9.67
CA LEU A 47 -17.63 -14.15 -8.40
C LEU A 47 -16.11 -14.23 -8.59
N LEU A 48 -15.61 -14.97 -9.59
CA LEU A 48 -14.17 -15.04 -9.87
C LEU A 48 -13.61 -13.71 -10.37
N ASP A 49 -14.35 -13.03 -11.25
CA ASP A 49 -14.00 -11.69 -11.72
C ASP A 49 -14.06 -10.67 -10.58
N GLU A 50 -15.09 -10.74 -9.71
CA GLU A 50 -15.17 -9.88 -8.52
C GLU A 50 -13.97 -10.09 -7.58
N VAL A 51 -13.57 -11.33 -7.32
CA VAL A 51 -12.38 -11.62 -6.50
C VAL A 51 -11.12 -11.02 -7.13
N ARG A 52 -10.98 -11.08 -8.46
CA ARG A 52 -9.85 -10.49 -9.18
C ARG A 52 -9.81 -8.97 -8.99
N GLU A 53 -10.95 -8.29 -9.15
CA GLU A 53 -11.06 -6.84 -8.95
C GLU A 53 -10.76 -6.45 -7.49
N LEU A 54 -11.27 -7.20 -6.51
CA LEU A 54 -10.98 -6.98 -5.09
C LEU A 54 -9.50 -7.18 -4.75
N VAL A 55 -8.82 -8.14 -5.39
CA VAL A 55 -7.38 -8.35 -5.23
C VAL A 55 -6.58 -7.17 -5.81
N ALA A 56 -6.98 -6.65 -6.97
CA ALA A 56 -6.35 -5.46 -7.57
C ALA A 56 -6.55 -4.22 -6.68
N LEU A 57 -7.77 -4.00 -6.19
CA LEU A 57 -8.08 -2.91 -5.25
C LEU A 57 -7.26 -3.03 -3.96
N ARG A 58 -7.13 -4.24 -3.40
CA ARG A 58 -6.28 -4.49 -2.24
C ARG A 58 -4.81 -4.15 -2.51
N ALA A 59 -4.29 -4.42 -3.71
CA ALA A 59 -2.93 -4.06 -4.07
C ALA A 59 -2.73 -2.53 -4.09
N GLN A 60 -3.68 -1.79 -4.67
CA GLN A 60 -3.67 -0.33 -4.68
C GLN A 60 -3.73 0.27 -3.26
N VAL A 61 -4.61 -0.25 -2.40
CA VAL A 61 -4.69 0.17 -0.99
C VAL A 61 -3.38 -0.11 -0.25
N ASN A 62 -2.78 -1.29 -0.48
CA ASN A 62 -1.49 -1.63 0.11
C ASN A 62 -0.37 -0.71 -0.37
N ALA A 63 -0.36 -0.35 -1.66
CA ALA A 63 0.61 0.60 -2.20
C ALA A 63 0.54 1.96 -1.47
N LEU A 64 -0.67 2.50 -1.31
CA LEU A 64 -0.90 3.75 -0.58
C LEU A 64 -0.49 3.66 0.90
N LEU A 65 -0.83 2.56 1.56
CA LEU A 65 -0.48 2.33 2.96
C LEU A 65 1.05 2.25 3.15
N LEU A 66 1.75 1.51 2.30
CA LEU A 66 3.20 1.32 2.38
C LEU A 66 3.95 2.63 2.13
N ASP A 67 3.52 3.44 1.15
CA ASP A 67 4.07 4.78 0.93
C ASP A 67 3.88 5.69 2.15
N ALA A 68 2.68 5.70 2.74
CA ALA A 68 2.39 6.50 3.94
C ALA A 68 3.22 6.05 5.15
N ILE A 69 3.38 4.74 5.36
CA ILE A 69 4.22 4.18 6.43
C ILE A 69 5.68 4.56 6.22
N ALA A 70 6.18 4.49 4.98
CA ALA A 70 7.57 4.86 4.68
C ALA A 70 7.82 6.35 4.98
N GLU A 71 6.87 7.22 4.65
CA GLU A 71 6.97 8.65 4.95
C GLU A 71 6.88 8.95 6.45
N VAL A 72 6.02 8.24 7.19
CA VAL A 72 5.96 8.30 8.67
C VAL A 72 7.29 7.90 9.30
N ASP A 73 7.92 6.84 8.79
CA ASP A 73 9.20 6.32 9.29
C ASP A 73 10.34 7.30 9.03
N VAL A 74 10.45 7.81 7.79
CA VAL A 74 11.50 8.74 7.37
C VAL A 74 11.42 10.07 8.10
N ARG A 75 10.20 10.57 8.36
CA ARG A 75 9.99 11.82 9.12
C ARG A 75 10.07 11.63 10.64
N GLY A 76 10.18 10.40 11.13
CA GLY A 76 10.18 10.06 12.55
C GLY A 76 8.89 10.49 13.27
N LEU A 77 7.73 10.47 12.59
CA LEU A 77 6.49 11.00 13.16
C LEU A 77 5.99 10.18 14.35
N ALA A 78 6.28 8.87 14.36
CA ALA A 78 6.00 8.00 15.50
C ALA A 78 6.76 8.45 16.76
N ASN A 79 8.04 8.81 16.62
CA ASN A 79 8.88 9.30 17.71
C ASN A 79 8.37 10.63 18.26
N ARG A 80 7.93 11.55 17.38
CA ARG A 80 7.31 12.82 17.79
C ARG A 80 6.00 12.63 18.57
N ARG A 81 5.36 11.47 18.45
CA ARG A 81 4.17 11.06 19.21
C ARG A 81 4.49 10.19 20.44
N GLY A 82 5.75 10.12 20.85
CA GLY A 82 6.19 9.38 22.04
C GLY A 82 6.36 7.87 21.84
N CYS A 83 6.22 7.35 20.62
CA CYS A 83 6.49 5.94 20.34
C CYS A 83 7.98 5.72 20.05
N SER A 84 8.56 4.60 20.47
CA SER A 84 9.97 4.31 20.22
C SER A 84 10.31 4.04 18.76
N SER A 85 9.33 3.67 17.94
CA SER A 85 9.48 3.40 16.50
C SER A 85 8.13 3.41 15.78
N THR A 86 8.16 3.49 14.44
CA THR A 86 6.98 3.32 13.59
C THR A 86 6.27 1.98 13.83
N ARG A 87 7.03 0.90 14.04
CA ARG A 87 6.48 -0.42 14.41
C ARG A 87 5.73 -0.37 15.74
N ALA A 88 6.30 0.28 16.76
CA ALA A 88 5.65 0.45 18.06
C ALA A 88 4.36 1.27 17.94
N TRP A 89 4.37 2.31 17.11
CA TRP A 89 3.19 3.12 16.83
C TRP A 89 2.07 2.35 16.12
N LEU A 90 2.39 1.56 15.08
CA LEU A 90 1.41 0.72 14.39
C LEU A 90 0.72 -0.28 15.34
N ARG A 91 1.49 -0.89 16.26
CA ARG A 91 0.95 -1.81 17.26
C ARG A 91 0.05 -1.10 18.27
N SER A 92 0.50 0.02 18.83
CA SER A 92 -0.19 0.70 19.93
C SER A 92 -1.42 1.47 19.46
N ALA A 93 -1.37 2.11 18.29
CA ALA A 93 -2.46 2.94 17.78
C ALA A 93 -3.47 2.18 16.92
N HIS A 94 -3.03 1.15 16.18
CA HIS A 94 -3.88 0.46 15.19
C HIS A 94 -4.15 -1.00 15.52
N ARG A 95 -3.69 -1.51 16.68
CA ARG A 95 -3.87 -2.90 17.12
C ARG A 95 -3.35 -3.95 16.13
N ILE A 96 -2.40 -3.57 15.28
CA ILE A 96 -1.75 -4.46 14.32
C ILE A 96 -0.83 -5.43 15.07
N ALA A 97 -0.84 -6.71 14.68
CA ALA A 97 -0.02 -7.73 15.31
C ALA A 97 1.49 -7.39 15.17
N PRO A 98 2.36 -7.79 16.13
CA PRO A 98 3.76 -7.39 16.11
C PRO A 98 4.51 -7.80 14.84
N HIS A 99 4.28 -9.03 14.35
CA HIS A 99 4.90 -9.56 13.14
C HIS A 99 4.42 -8.82 11.88
N GLU A 100 3.13 -8.48 11.81
CA GLU A 100 2.54 -7.74 10.71
C GLU A 100 3.06 -6.30 10.65
N ALA A 101 3.11 -5.61 11.80
CA ALA A 101 3.69 -4.27 11.88
C ALA A 101 5.18 -4.26 11.46
N ALA A 102 5.93 -5.30 11.82
CA ALA A 102 7.31 -5.45 11.38
C ALA A 102 7.41 -5.65 9.86
N LYS A 103 6.56 -6.51 9.29
CA LYS A 103 6.48 -6.76 7.85
C LYS A 103 6.12 -5.49 7.09
N LEU A 104 5.09 -4.75 7.52
CA LEU A 104 4.67 -3.50 6.90
C LEU A 104 5.80 -2.48 6.84
N VAL A 105 6.49 -2.23 7.96
CA VAL A 105 7.61 -1.27 7.99
C VAL A 105 8.78 -1.76 7.14
N SER A 106 9.11 -3.05 7.18
CA SER A 106 10.20 -3.61 6.37
C SER A 106 9.90 -3.50 4.87
N THR A 107 8.69 -3.87 4.45
CA THR A 107 8.24 -3.78 3.06
C THR A 107 8.21 -2.32 2.60
N ALA A 108 7.67 -1.41 3.41
CA ALA A 108 7.61 0.01 3.10
C ALA A 108 9.02 0.61 2.86
N LYS A 109 10.00 0.23 3.68
CA LYS A 109 11.40 0.65 3.52
C LYS A 109 12.00 0.08 2.24
N ALA A 110 11.92 -1.24 2.03
CA ALA A 110 12.47 -1.89 0.84
C ALA A 110 11.88 -1.33 -0.47
N LEU A 111 10.57 -1.11 -0.53
CA LEU A 111 9.92 -0.51 -1.70
C LEU A 111 10.40 0.91 -1.99
N ARG A 112 10.65 1.71 -0.94
CA ARG A 112 11.11 3.10 -1.09
C ARG A 112 12.59 3.21 -1.45
N SER A 113 13.46 2.38 -0.87
CA SER A 113 14.91 2.51 -1.02
C SER A 113 15.53 1.56 -2.04
N GLU A 114 14.96 0.38 -2.25
CA GLU A 114 15.59 -0.70 -3.03
C GLU A 114 14.79 -1.05 -4.29
N LEU A 115 13.46 -0.94 -4.25
CA LEU A 115 12.56 -1.44 -5.30
C LEU A 115 11.51 -0.41 -5.77
N PRO A 116 11.91 0.80 -6.22
CA PRO A 116 10.96 1.85 -6.61
C PRO A 116 10.09 1.49 -7.82
N SER A 117 10.59 0.67 -8.75
CA SER A 117 9.80 0.16 -9.87
C SER A 117 8.69 -0.81 -9.43
N VAL A 118 8.97 -1.65 -8.43
CA VAL A 118 7.96 -2.55 -7.83
C VAL A 118 6.92 -1.74 -7.07
N ALA A 119 7.35 -0.69 -6.36
CA ALA A 119 6.42 0.23 -5.71
C ALA A 119 5.44 0.83 -6.73
N ALA A 120 5.94 1.35 -7.86
CA ALA A 120 5.11 1.91 -8.93
C ALA A 120 4.16 0.87 -9.55
N ALA A 121 4.60 -0.38 -9.73
CA ALA A 121 3.75 -1.45 -10.26
C ALA A 121 2.64 -1.90 -9.30
N LEU A 122 2.86 -1.83 -7.97
CA LEU A 122 1.91 -2.34 -6.98
C LEU A 122 0.56 -1.61 -6.95
N GLY A 123 0.53 -0.38 -7.44
CA GLY A 123 -0.67 0.48 -7.44
C GLY A 123 -1.05 0.98 -8.83
N ALA A 124 -0.47 0.39 -9.87
CA ALA A 124 -0.94 0.50 -11.25
C ALA A 124 -2.06 -0.53 -11.47
#